data_AF-A0A151LSW7-F1
#
_entry.id   AF-A0A151LSW7-F1
#
_cell.length_a   1.000
_cell.length_b   1.000
_cell.length_c   1.000
_cell.angle_alpha   90.00
_cell.angle_beta   90.00
_cell.angle_gamma   90.00
#
_symmetry.space_group_name_H-M   'P 1'
#
loop_
_entity.id
_entity.type
_entity.pdbx_description
1 polymer ?
#
loop_
_entity_poly.entity_id
_entity_poly.type
_entity_poly.pdbx_seq_one_letter_code
_entity_poly.pdbx_strand_id
1 'polypeptide(L)'
;MKHMILWYIYLYLYIFYFIFFEIYFVKNKNLNILKSNIFLLTCINKNKHIFFYILRKNKKENNNIYHMKKSVDIYIEKFIYTDLYKEYKKIKYNNYDIFCKDIETDVNETSLHPNFLSTIQLQINKYAKKSLNEIRFKTIFSEQKIFSTSSKNPPYVFHPIYSNVNSKNNSKNSSKNSSNISCYNDHVYFDQRFKIKKYENIFMYLNKEKIYDTNYYIPVWNIQNIISSLFNIHDKSFIYNMLNIIIEKKEINMFQLNLSSELISRFLIEINGSLLSSLLSLKYKMSIHIGGGNHHSKKGRGDGFCIFNDIAICIHFLLSNNIIKNVIVLDVDVHQGDGTAEIFHNVSNVKTISIHCKDNYPHIKKKSYIDIELNSYIEDNEYLSIYENIFKIIKNILLPDTIIFYIAGVDISKDDDLGLLNISDEAIYKRDFLTYRMAIQNNIPIVTLLSGGYNQCQHVLTQKHILTFKAAKDAWNTMKKE
;
A
#
# COMPACT_ATOMS: atom_id res chain seq x y z
N MET A 1 28.87 4.22 -24.52
CA MET A 1 30.02 4.11 -25.44
C MET A 1 30.74 2.76 -25.38
N LYS A 2 31.24 2.26 -24.24
CA LYS A 2 31.98 0.98 -24.17
C LYS A 2 31.20 -0.25 -24.71
N HIS A 3 29.89 -0.33 -24.48
CA HIS A 3 29.06 -1.44 -25.00
C HIS A 3 28.84 -1.41 -26.52
N MET A 4 28.79 -0.23 -27.14
CA MET A 4 28.68 -0.12 -28.61
C MET A 4 29.97 -0.53 -29.31
N ILE A 5 31.13 -0.19 -28.73
CA ILE A 5 32.44 -0.56 -29.26
C ILE A 5 32.60 -2.08 -29.24
N LEU A 6 32.20 -2.75 -28.15
CA LEU A 6 32.21 -4.21 -28.07
C LEU A 6 31.26 -4.86 -29.10
N TRP A 7 30.10 -4.26 -29.37
CA TRP A 7 29.15 -4.78 -30.35
C TRP A 7 29.67 -4.64 -31.78
N TYR A 8 30.33 -3.52 -32.10
CA TYR A 8 30.97 -3.30 -33.40
C TYR A 8 32.16 -4.25 -33.62
N ILE A 9 32.99 -4.48 -32.60
CA ILE A 9 34.08 -5.47 -32.65
C ILE A 9 33.53 -6.88 -32.88
N TYR A 10 32.41 -7.23 -32.21
CA TYR A 10 31.78 -8.53 -32.38
C TYR A 10 31.18 -8.72 -33.77
N LEU A 11 30.52 -7.70 -34.32
CA LEU A 11 29.96 -7.71 -35.67
C LEU A 11 31.07 -7.81 -36.73
N TYR A 12 32.17 -7.10 -36.53
CA TYR A 12 33.33 -7.13 -37.42
C TYR A 12 34.01 -8.50 -37.42
N LEU A 13 34.21 -9.10 -36.25
CA LEU A 13 34.76 -10.46 -36.12
C LEU A 13 33.83 -11.52 -36.72
N TYR A 14 32.51 -11.35 -36.60
CA TYR A 14 31.53 -12.27 -37.16
C TYR A 14 31.49 -12.20 -38.70
N ILE A 15 31.52 -10.99 -39.28
CA ILE A 15 31.57 -10.81 -40.73
C ILE A 15 32.89 -11.32 -41.31
N PHE A 16 34.02 -11.06 -40.64
CA PHE A 16 35.32 -11.57 -41.03
C PHE A 16 35.35 -13.10 -40.99
N TYR A 17 34.77 -13.71 -39.94
CA TYR A 17 34.64 -15.17 -39.83
C TYR A 17 33.78 -15.75 -40.95
N PHE A 18 32.65 -15.14 -41.30
CA PHE A 18 31.74 -15.64 -42.33
C PHE A 18 32.37 -15.62 -43.73
N ILE A 19 33.07 -14.52 -44.07
CA ILE A 19 33.78 -14.37 -45.34
C ILE A 19 34.96 -15.35 -45.43
N PHE A 20 35.71 -15.53 -44.34
CA PHE A 20 36.82 -16.49 -44.31
C PHE A 20 36.32 -17.94 -44.40
N PHE A 21 35.17 -18.24 -43.78
CA PHE A 21 34.57 -19.57 -43.82
C PHE A 21 34.06 -19.93 -45.23
N GLU A 22 33.39 -19.01 -45.94
CA GLU A 22 32.95 -19.28 -47.32
C GLU A 22 34.13 -19.41 -48.30
N ILE A 23 35.13 -18.53 -48.22
CA ILE A 23 36.29 -18.57 -49.14
C ILE A 23 37.12 -19.84 -48.93
N TYR A 24 37.24 -20.31 -47.68
CA TYR A 24 38.05 -21.50 -47.35
C TYR A 24 37.32 -22.81 -47.70
N PHE A 25 35.99 -22.86 -47.60
CA PHE A 25 35.21 -24.07 -47.91
C PHE A 25 35.02 -24.28 -49.42
N VAL A 26 35.00 -23.21 -50.22
CA VAL A 26 34.91 -23.30 -51.68
C VAL A 26 36.21 -23.83 -52.32
N LYS A 27 37.37 -23.70 -51.65
CA LYS A 27 38.68 -24.07 -52.22
C LYS A 27 39.28 -25.41 -51.81
N ASN A 28 38.82 -26.06 -50.73
CA ASN A 28 39.46 -27.28 -50.24
C ASN A 28 38.46 -28.40 -49.93
N LYS A 29 38.08 -29.16 -50.95
CA LYS A 29 37.50 -30.50 -50.80
C LYS A 29 38.64 -31.52 -50.65
N ASN A 30 39.21 -31.66 -49.45
CA ASN A 30 39.74 -32.93 -48.96
C ASN A 30 40.26 -32.82 -47.52
N LEU A 31 40.02 -33.89 -46.77
CA LEU A 31 40.16 -34.02 -45.32
C LEU A 31 41.60 -33.80 -44.82
N ASN A 32 41.76 -32.96 -43.79
CA ASN A 32 42.63 -33.22 -42.63
C ASN A 32 42.49 -32.15 -41.54
N ILE A 33 41.30 -32.04 -40.93
CA ILE A 33 41.07 -31.10 -39.81
C ILE A 33 40.34 -31.82 -38.67
N LEU A 34 41.06 -32.72 -37.97
CA LEU A 34 40.61 -33.30 -36.71
C LEU A 34 41.35 -32.76 -35.48
N LYS A 35 42.49 -32.07 -35.64
CA LYS A 35 43.25 -31.51 -34.50
C LYS A 35 42.96 -30.04 -34.18
N SER A 36 42.67 -29.19 -35.16
CA SER A 36 42.27 -27.78 -34.91
C SER A 36 40.81 -27.62 -34.47
N ASN A 37 39.95 -28.62 -34.74
CA ASN A 37 38.57 -28.65 -34.27
C ASN A 37 38.44 -28.84 -32.75
N ILE A 38 39.36 -29.56 -32.09
CA ILE A 38 39.29 -29.80 -30.64
C ILE A 38 39.66 -28.54 -29.83
N PHE A 39 40.55 -27.70 -30.35
CA PHE A 39 40.91 -26.43 -29.71
C PHE A 39 39.84 -25.34 -29.92
N LEU A 40 39.18 -25.34 -31.09
CA LEU A 40 38.06 -24.42 -31.36
C LEU A 40 36.78 -24.81 -30.59
N LEU A 41 36.47 -26.11 -30.49
CA LEU A 41 35.33 -26.61 -29.70
C LEU A 41 35.50 -26.34 -28.20
N THR A 42 36.73 -26.36 -27.67
CA THR A 42 37.00 -26.03 -26.26
C THR A 42 36.86 -24.53 -25.98
N CYS A 43 37.24 -23.64 -26.92
CA CYS A 43 36.99 -22.21 -26.83
C CYS A 43 35.50 -21.82 -26.99
N ILE A 44 34.77 -22.51 -27.88
CA ILE A 44 33.32 -22.33 -28.06
C ILE A 44 32.55 -22.88 -26.85
N ASN A 45 32.99 -23.98 -26.22
CA ASN A 45 32.39 -24.48 -24.98
C ASN A 45 32.64 -23.55 -23.79
N LYS A 46 33.82 -22.94 -23.67
CA LYS A 46 34.10 -21.97 -22.59
C LYS A 46 33.25 -20.70 -22.69
N ASN A 47 32.95 -20.22 -23.90
CA ASN A 47 32.12 -19.02 -24.12
C ASN A 47 30.61 -19.29 -24.23
N LYS A 48 30.19 -20.53 -24.53
CA LYS A 48 28.78 -20.94 -24.43
C LYS A 48 28.23 -20.73 -23.02
N HIS A 49 29.01 -20.99 -21.99
CA HIS A 49 28.57 -20.76 -20.61
C HIS A 49 28.27 -19.28 -20.35
N ILE A 50 29.07 -18.35 -20.86
CA ILE A 50 28.85 -16.90 -20.69
C ILE A 50 27.65 -16.43 -21.51
N PHE A 51 27.51 -16.91 -22.76
CA PHE A 51 26.37 -16.58 -23.61
C PHE A 51 25.05 -17.16 -23.07
N PHE A 52 25.04 -18.42 -22.63
CA PHE A 52 23.89 -19.03 -21.95
C PHE A 52 23.66 -18.45 -20.55
N TYR A 53 24.68 -17.94 -19.87
CA TYR A 53 24.54 -17.26 -18.59
C TYR A 53 23.91 -15.87 -18.78
N ILE A 54 24.33 -15.09 -19.77
CA ILE A 54 23.74 -13.79 -20.11
C ILE A 54 22.32 -13.98 -20.67
N LEU A 55 22.10 -14.96 -21.55
CA LEU A 55 20.75 -15.30 -22.02
C LEU A 55 19.88 -15.89 -20.91
N ARG A 56 20.40 -16.73 -19.99
CA ARG A 56 19.66 -17.18 -18.81
C ARG A 56 19.41 -16.05 -17.83
N LYS A 57 20.31 -15.07 -17.72
CA LYS A 57 20.14 -13.90 -16.83
C LYS A 57 19.10 -12.95 -17.41
N ASN A 58 19.16 -12.62 -18.70
CA ASN A 58 18.13 -11.83 -19.39
C ASN A 58 16.80 -12.59 -19.51
N LYS A 59 16.80 -13.92 -19.67
CA LYS A 59 15.60 -14.76 -19.69
C LYS A 59 15.06 -15.04 -18.29
N LYS A 60 15.89 -15.07 -17.23
CA LYS A 60 15.45 -15.07 -15.82
C LYS A 60 14.93 -13.70 -15.40
N GLU A 61 15.54 -12.60 -15.83
CA GLU A 61 15.07 -11.24 -15.54
C GLU A 61 13.76 -10.97 -16.29
N ASN A 62 13.65 -11.33 -17.57
CA ASN A 62 12.38 -11.25 -18.30
C ASN A 62 11.33 -12.25 -17.79
N ASN A 63 11.70 -13.50 -17.44
CA ASN A 63 10.75 -14.44 -16.83
C ASN A 63 10.36 -14.00 -15.42
N ASN A 64 11.24 -13.39 -14.63
CA ASN A 64 10.90 -12.88 -13.29
C ASN A 64 9.95 -11.69 -13.40
N ILE A 65 10.15 -10.76 -14.33
CA ILE A 65 9.20 -9.66 -14.58
C ILE A 65 7.85 -10.20 -15.10
N TYR A 66 7.87 -11.22 -15.97
CA TYR A 66 6.67 -11.85 -16.51
C TYR A 66 5.92 -12.68 -15.45
N HIS A 67 6.65 -13.38 -14.55
CA HIS A 67 6.09 -14.10 -13.41
C HIS A 67 5.61 -13.16 -12.29
N MET A 68 6.29 -12.03 -12.03
CA MET A 68 5.87 -11.02 -11.05
C MET A 68 4.61 -10.26 -11.51
N LYS A 69 4.50 -9.87 -12.79
CA LYS A 69 3.25 -9.25 -13.30
C LYS A 69 2.09 -10.24 -13.22
N LYS A 70 2.34 -11.51 -13.53
CA LYS A 70 1.35 -12.58 -13.39
C LYS A 70 1.01 -12.86 -11.91
N SER A 71 1.92 -12.66 -10.96
CA SER A 71 1.62 -12.79 -9.53
C SER A 71 0.79 -11.63 -9.00
N VAL A 72 1.13 -10.38 -9.32
CA VAL A 72 0.41 -9.19 -8.85
C VAL A 72 -1.06 -9.21 -9.30
N ASP A 73 -1.34 -9.53 -10.56
CA ASP A 73 -2.73 -9.62 -11.06
C ASP A 73 -3.56 -10.68 -10.31
N ILE A 74 -2.97 -11.85 -10.04
CA ILE A 74 -3.63 -12.92 -9.26
C ILE A 74 -3.97 -12.44 -7.85
N TYR A 75 -3.05 -11.75 -7.18
CA TYR A 75 -3.32 -11.21 -5.85
C TYR A 75 -4.36 -10.09 -5.90
N ILE A 76 -4.32 -9.22 -6.91
CA ILE A 76 -5.36 -8.19 -7.10
C ILE A 76 -6.74 -8.84 -7.20
N GLU A 77 -6.89 -9.89 -8.02
CA GLU A 77 -8.15 -10.65 -8.13
C GLU A 77 -8.58 -11.30 -6.81
N LYS A 78 -7.62 -11.74 -5.98
CA LYS A 78 -7.89 -12.31 -4.65
C LYS A 78 -8.38 -11.27 -3.64
N PHE A 79 -8.00 -10.00 -3.81
CA PHE A 79 -8.29 -8.92 -2.86
C PHE A 79 -9.37 -7.93 -3.30
N ILE A 80 -9.82 -7.95 -4.56
CA ILE A 80 -10.93 -7.10 -5.04
C ILE A 80 -12.30 -7.75 -4.77
N TYR A 81 -13.19 -6.99 -4.16
CA TYR A 81 -14.63 -7.24 -4.15
C TYR A 81 -15.30 -6.51 -5.31
N THR A 82 -15.98 -7.25 -6.18
CA THR A 82 -16.94 -6.66 -7.14
C THR A 82 -18.00 -7.68 -7.54
N ASP A 83 -19.21 -7.19 -7.85
CA ASP A 83 -20.21 -7.95 -8.61
C ASP A 83 -19.88 -7.98 -10.11
N LEU A 84 -19.25 -6.92 -10.65
CA LEU A 84 -18.79 -6.80 -12.05
C LEU A 84 -17.72 -7.84 -12.47
N TYR A 85 -16.84 -8.30 -11.56
CA TYR A 85 -15.84 -9.34 -11.88
C TYR A 85 -16.29 -10.76 -11.51
N LYS A 86 -17.51 -10.98 -11.00
CA LYS A 86 -18.05 -12.33 -10.83
C LYS A 86 -18.30 -13.04 -12.16
N GLU A 87 -18.59 -12.29 -13.24
CA GLU A 87 -18.68 -12.87 -14.59
C GLU A 87 -17.32 -13.36 -15.11
N TYR A 88 -16.23 -12.66 -14.78
CA TYR A 88 -14.86 -13.13 -15.08
C TYR A 88 -14.51 -14.43 -14.33
N LYS A 89 -15.05 -14.65 -13.12
CA LYS A 89 -14.87 -15.90 -12.36
C LYS A 89 -15.48 -17.13 -13.04
N LYS A 90 -16.49 -16.99 -13.90
CA LYS A 90 -17.06 -18.14 -14.63
C LYS A 90 -16.15 -18.68 -15.74
N ILE A 91 -15.16 -17.91 -16.21
CA ILE A 91 -14.36 -18.26 -17.39
C ILE A 91 -13.01 -18.91 -17.02
N LYS A 92 -12.58 -18.90 -15.74
CA LYS A 92 -11.20 -19.36 -15.38
C LYS A 92 -11.04 -20.11 -14.04
N TYR A 93 -12.08 -20.75 -13.52
CA TYR A 93 -11.93 -21.69 -12.40
C TYR A 93 -12.01 -23.14 -12.87
N ASN A 94 -10.92 -23.61 -13.48
CA ASN A 94 -10.50 -25.00 -13.39
C ASN A 94 -8.99 -24.96 -13.08
N ASN A 95 -8.61 -25.51 -11.92
CA ASN A 95 -7.24 -25.73 -11.43
C ASN A 95 -6.51 -24.57 -10.72
N TYR A 96 -6.98 -24.09 -9.55
CA TYR A 96 -6.07 -23.45 -8.59
C TYR A 96 -6.55 -23.64 -7.15
N ASP A 97 -6.24 -24.83 -6.59
CA ASP A 97 -6.33 -25.13 -5.16
C ASP A 97 -4.93 -25.55 -4.69
N ILE A 98 -4.05 -24.58 -4.46
CA ILE A 98 -2.70 -24.83 -3.94
C ILE A 98 -2.33 -23.70 -2.97
N PHE A 99 -1.96 -24.10 -1.75
CA PHE A 99 -1.49 -23.34 -0.58
C PHE A 99 -2.55 -22.86 0.43
N CYS A 100 -3.10 -23.82 1.17
CA CYS A 100 -3.58 -23.69 2.56
C CYS A 100 -3.31 -25.01 3.32
N LYS A 101 -2.07 -25.51 3.37
CA LYS A 101 -1.74 -26.74 4.12
C LYS A 101 -0.81 -26.57 5.33
N ASP A 102 -0.22 -25.40 5.53
CA ASP A 102 0.81 -25.23 6.57
C ASP A 102 0.37 -24.34 7.76
N ILE A 103 -0.94 -24.09 7.93
CA ILE A 103 -1.47 -23.33 9.07
C ILE A 103 -2.02 -24.24 10.18
N GLU A 104 -2.24 -25.53 9.90
CA GLU A 104 -2.77 -26.49 10.87
C GLU A 104 -1.71 -27.03 11.85
N THR A 105 -0.41 -26.80 11.62
CA THR A 105 0.63 -27.50 12.40
C THR A 105 1.32 -26.69 13.50
N ASP A 106 1.01 -25.40 13.71
CA ASP A 106 1.66 -24.56 14.76
C ASP A 106 0.69 -23.77 15.66
N VAL A 107 -0.61 -24.11 15.59
CA VAL A 107 -1.59 -23.70 16.59
C VAL A 107 -1.74 -24.87 17.56
N ASN A 108 -1.09 -24.83 18.71
CA ASN A 108 -1.43 -25.75 19.80
C ASN A 108 -2.93 -25.63 20.09
N GLU A 109 -3.69 -26.62 19.66
CA GLU A 109 -5.16 -26.69 19.60
C GLU A 109 -5.87 -26.75 20.96
N THR A 110 -5.20 -26.47 22.08
CA THR A 110 -5.77 -26.77 23.40
C THR A 110 -6.65 -25.69 24.02
N SER A 111 -6.94 -24.57 23.32
CA SER A 111 -7.79 -23.51 23.90
C SER A 111 -8.72 -22.76 22.95
N LEU A 112 -8.80 -23.13 21.67
CA LEU A 112 -9.64 -22.44 20.69
C LEU A 112 -10.81 -23.33 20.27
N HIS A 113 -12.01 -22.75 20.26
CA HIS A 113 -13.19 -23.43 19.73
C HIS A 113 -12.87 -23.92 18.30
N PRO A 114 -13.21 -25.16 17.89
CA PRO A 114 -12.84 -25.74 16.59
C PRO A 114 -13.36 -25.00 15.34
N ASN A 115 -13.99 -23.84 15.52
CA ASN A 115 -14.53 -22.94 14.50
C ASN A 115 -14.23 -21.46 14.81
N PHE A 116 -13.12 -21.16 15.49
CA PHE A 116 -12.81 -19.80 15.95
C PHE A 116 -12.76 -18.78 14.79
N LEU A 117 -11.88 -19.00 13.81
CA LEU A 117 -11.72 -18.10 12.67
C LEU A 117 -12.95 -18.05 11.75
N SER A 118 -13.62 -19.19 11.54
CA SER A 118 -14.83 -19.25 10.73
C SER A 118 -15.98 -18.46 11.36
N THR A 119 -16.12 -18.52 12.69
CA THR A 119 -17.11 -17.73 13.45
C THR A 119 -16.85 -16.24 13.34
N ILE A 120 -15.59 -15.81 13.47
CA ILE A 120 -15.18 -14.42 13.27
C ILE A 120 -15.49 -13.97 11.85
N GLN A 121 -15.12 -14.76 10.84
CA GLN A 121 -15.38 -14.46 9.45
C GLN A 121 -16.88 -14.30 9.16
N LEU A 122 -17.75 -15.09 9.81
CA LEU A 122 -19.20 -14.94 9.71
C LEU A 122 -19.70 -13.60 10.27
N GLN A 123 -19.16 -13.13 11.39
CA GLN A 123 -19.50 -11.80 11.93
C GLN A 123 -19.00 -10.68 11.01
N ILE A 124 -17.76 -10.77 10.52
CA ILE A 124 -17.20 -9.80 9.57
C ILE A 124 -18.06 -9.74 8.30
N ASN A 125 -18.48 -10.89 7.76
CA ASN A 125 -19.39 -10.96 6.62
C ASN A 125 -20.70 -10.20 6.87
N LYS A 126 -21.25 -10.31 8.09
CA LYS A 126 -22.48 -9.60 8.48
C LYS A 126 -22.27 -8.09 8.49
N TYR A 127 -21.21 -7.59 9.13
CA TYR A 127 -20.93 -6.15 9.22
C TYR A 127 -20.56 -5.55 7.85
N ALA A 128 -19.78 -6.27 7.04
CA ALA A 128 -19.42 -5.84 5.69
C ALA A 128 -20.65 -5.72 4.79
N LYS A 129 -21.50 -6.76 4.74
CA LYS A 129 -22.75 -6.75 3.96
C LYS A 129 -23.72 -5.66 4.42
N LYS A 130 -23.88 -5.49 5.74
CA LYS A 130 -24.69 -4.40 6.32
C LYS A 130 -24.22 -3.04 5.79
N SER A 131 -22.91 -2.81 5.79
CA SER A 131 -22.31 -1.53 5.37
C SER A 131 -22.46 -1.28 3.87
N LEU A 132 -22.31 -2.31 3.03
CA LEU A 132 -22.48 -2.22 1.58
C LEU A 132 -23.92 -1.94 1.16
N ASN A 133 -24.90 -2.40 1.94
CA ASN A 133 -26.32 -2.25 1.64
C ASN A 133 -26.92 -0.91 2.14
N GLU A 134 -26.10 -0.01 2.70
CA GLU A 134 -26.62 1.27 3.16
C GLU A 134 -27.06 2.16 2.00
N ILE A 135 -28.27 2.72 2.13
CA ILE A 135 -28.97 3.48 1.09
C ILE A 135 -28.10 4.63 0.55
N ARG A 136 -27.30 5.27 1.41
CA ARG A 136 -26.43 6.39 1.03
C ARG A 136 -25.35 6.05 0.00
N PHE A 137 -24.94 4.79 -0.11
CA PHE A 137 -23.95 4.35 -1.12
C PHE A 137 -24.60 3.77 -2.38
N LYS A 138 -25.91 3.51 -2.37
CA LYS A 138 -26.62 2.78 -3.44
C LYS A 138 -26.40 3.40 -4.83
N THR A 139 -26.58 4.72 -4.96
CA THR A 139 -26.42 5.43 -6.23
C THR A 139 -24.97 5.39 -6.75
N ILE A 140 -23.99 5.67 -5.88
CA ILE A 140 -22.57 5.67 -6.25
C ILE A 140 -22.11 4.27 -6.65
N PHE A 141 -22.66 3.24 -6.01
CA PHE A 141 -22.35 1.84 -6.31
C PHE A 141 -22.98 1.39 -7.63
N SER A 142 -24.19 1.85 -7.95
CA SER A 142 -24.80 1.56 -9.26
C SER A 142 -24.08 2.24 -10.44
N GLU A 143 -23.33 3.31 -10.18
CA GLU A 143 -22.55 4.05 -11.19
C GLU A 143 -21.07 3.66 -11.21
N GLN A 144 -20.68 2.59 -10.50
CA GLN A 144 -19.29 2.15 -10.44
C GLN A 144 -18.81 1.70 -11.83
N LYS A 145 -17.67 2.26 -12.26
CA LYS A 145 -17.01 1.93 -13.53
C LYS A 145 -15.81 1.03 -13.28
N ILE A 146 -15.46 0.21 -14.26
CA ILE A 146 -14.21 -0.53 -14.25
C ILE A 146 -13.05 0.46 -14.43
N PHE A 147 -12.00 0.32 -13.63
CA PHE A 147 -10.79 1.12 -13.78
C PHE A 147 -10.13 0.85 -15.13
N SER A 148 -9.80 1.93 -15.84
CA SER A 148 -9.10 1.88 -17.12
C SER A 148 -7.70 2.45 -16.97
N THR A 149 -6.71 1.90 -17.68
CA THR A 149 -5.38 2.51 -17.80
C THR A 149 -5.45 3.91 -18.41
N SER A 150 -6.52 4.25 -19.13
CA SER A 150 -6.80 5.60 -19.62
C SER A 150 -7.38 6.58 -18.58
N SER A 151 -7.67 6.15 -17.34
CA SER A 151 -8.24 7.04 -16.30
C SER A 151 -7.35 8.22 -15.97
N LYS A 152 -7.95 9.40 -15.76
CA LYS A 152 -7.23 10.64 -15.42
C LYS A 152 -6.78 10.71 -13.96
N ASN A 153 -7.05 9.66 -13.18
CA ASN A 153 -6.77 9.58 -11.76
C ASN A 153 -6.08 8.25 -11.43
N PRO A 154 -5.23 8.20 -10.40
CA PRO A 154 -4.73 6.94 -9.87
C PRO A 154 -5.89 6.11 -9.27
N PRO A 155 -5.76 4.77 -9.22
CA PRO A 155 -6.76 3.92 -8.58
C PRO A 155 -6.83 4.19 -7.08
N TYR A 156 -8.04 4.18 -6.53
CA TYR A 156 -8.27 4.36 -5.10
C TYR A 156 -9.19 3.29 -4.52
N VAL A 157 -9.02 3.00 -3.24
CA VAL A 157 -9.70 1.90 -2.53
C VAL A 157 -10.56 2.44 -1.39
N PHE A 158 -11.79 1.95 -1.30
CA PHE A 158 -12.75 2.30 -0.25
C PHE A 158 -13.64 1.12 0.12
N HIS A 159 -13.94 0.97 1.42
CA HIS A 159 -15.01 0.09 1.89
C HIS A 159 -15.96 0.88 2.82
N PRO A 160 -17.29 0.80 2.66
CA PRO A 160 -18.26 1.51 3.52
C PRO A 160 -18.08 1.28 5.02
N ILE A 161 -17.66 0.08 5.42
CA ILE A 161 -17.42 -0.26 6.84
C ILE A 161 -16.45 0.71 7.53
N TYR A 162 -15.57 1.40 6.79
CA TYR A 162 -14.67 2.40 7.34
C TYR A 162 -15.39 3.52 8.07
N SER A 163 -16.67 3.74 7.75
CA SER A 163 -17.48 4.87 8.21
C SER A 163 -18.74 4.48 8.99
N ASN A 164 -19.08 3.18 9.05
CA ASN A 164 -20.39 2.70 9.49
C ASN A 164 -20.38 2.08 10.91
N VAL A 165 -19.27 2.21 11.63
CA VAL A 165 -19.15 1.72 13.00
C VAL A 165 -19.94 2.63 13.93
N ASN A 166 -20.99 2.10 14.57
CA ASN A 166 -21.83 2.87 15.49
C ASN A 166 -21.01 3.35 16.70
N SER A 167 -20.72 4.65 16.80
CA SER A 167 -20.56 5.29 18.10
C SER A 167 -21.96 5.52 18.67
N LYS A 168 -22.37 4.70 19.64
CA LYS A 168 -23.72 4.73 20.23
C LYS A 168 -24.13 6.04 20.92
N ASN A 169 -23.36 7.11 20.82
CA ASN A 169 -23.78 8.45 21.24
C ASN A 169 -24.72 9.15 20.24
N ASN A 170 -24.96 8.57 19.05
CA ASN A 170 -25.74 9.21 17.99
C ASN A 170 -27.26 8.89 17.93
N SER A 171 -27.82 8.15 18.88
CA SER A 171 -29.23 7.69 18.77
C SER A 171 -30.25 8.43 19.65
N LYS A 172 -29.92 9.62 20.16
CA LYS A 172 -30.92 10.54 20.71
C LYS A 172 -30.70 11.93 20.10
N ASN A 173 -31.52 12.29 19.11
CA ASN A 173 -31.67 13.62 18.48
C ASN A 173 -30.93 13.90 17.16
N SER A 174 -31.09 13.06 16.13
CA SER A 174 -30.78 13.50 14.75
C SER A 174 -31.86 13.09 13.74
N SER A 175 -33.09 13.55 13.97
CA SER A 175 -34.09 13.72 12.92
C SER A 175 -34.09 15.18 12.50
N LYS A 176 -33.20 15.57 11.57
CA LYS A 176 -33.34 16.78 10.75
C LYS A 176 -32.42 16.68 9.53
N ASN A 177 -33.03 16.82 8.36
CA ASN A 177 -32.37 16.96 7.07
C ASN A 177 -31.37 18.12 7.13
N SER A 178 -30.07 17.85 6.97
CA SER A 178 -29.04 18.88 6.84
C SER A 178 -28.47 18.90 5.42
N SER A 179 -29.14 19.64 4.55
CA SER A 179 -28.60 20.05 3.24
C SER A 179 -27.68 21.27 3.32
N ASN A 180 -27.34 21.75 4.53
CA ASN A 180 -26.39 22.83 4.77
C ASN A 180 -25.38 22.42 5.85
N ILE A 181 -24.16 22.07 5.45
CA ILE A 181 -23.04 21.83 6.36
C ILE A 181 -22.42 23.18 6.70
N SER A 182 -22.98 23.87 7.71
CA SER A 182 -22.33 25.05 8.30
C SER A 182 -21.53 24.61 9.53
N CYS A 183 -20.22 24.89 9.57
CA CYS A 183 -19.36 24.64 10.75
C CYS A 183 -19.79 25.41 12.03
N TYR A 184 -20.89 26.18 12.01
CA TYR A 184 -21.29 27.10 13.08
C TYR A 184 -22.29 26.55 14.10
N ASN A 185 -22.85 25.34 13.91
CA ASN A 185 -23.89 24.81 14.81
C ASN A 185 -23.56 23.48 15.50
N ASP A 186 -22.34 22.94 15.34
CA ASP A 186 -21.92 21.69 15.98
C ASP A 186 -21.32 21.91 17.39
N HIS A 187 -21.93 22.78 18.21
CA HIS A 187 -21.68 22.83 19.65
C HIS A 187 -22.39 21.67 20.37
N VAL A 188 -22.24 20.45 19.84
CA VAL A 188 -22.70 19.21 20.46
C VAL A 188 -21.46 18.40 20.79
N TYR A 189 -21.24 18.18 22.08
CA TYR A 189 -20.21 17.32 22.67
C TYR A 189 -19.91 16.08 21.81
N PHE A 190 -18.84 16.12 21.01
CA PHE A 190 -18.30 14.94 20.33
C PHE A 190 -16.88 14.67 20.83
N ASP A 191 -16.83 14.06 22.00
CA ASP A 191 -15.65 13.55 22.72
C ASP A 191 -15.01 12.33 22.02
N GLN A 192 -14.96 12.35 20.68
CA GLN A 192 -14.24 11.36 19.88
C GLN A 192 -13.26 12.08 18.97
N ARG A 193 -11.99 12.06 19.39
CA ARG A 193 -10.85 12.53 18.62
C ARG A 193 -10.70 11.73 17.31
N PHE A 194 -10.99 10.43 17.33
CA PHE A 194 -11.00 9.59 16.13
C PHE A 194 -12.25 9.82 15.26
N LYS A 195 -12.11 10.58 14.18
CA LYS A 195 -13.22 10.99 13.29
C LYS A 195 -13.56 9.93 12.23
N ILE A 196 -14.26 8.86 12.61
CA ILE A 196 -14.68 7.76 11.69
C ILE A 196 -15.42 8.25 10.45
N LYS A 197 -16.22 9.33 10.57
CA LYS A 197 -17.01 9.86 9.45
C LYS A 197 -16.16 10.45 8.32
N LYS A 198 -14.89 10.78 8.58
CA LYS A 198 -13.99 11.40 7.58
C LYS A 198 -13.87 10.54 6.32
N TYR A 199 -13.80 9.22 6.45
CA TYR A 199 -13.63 8.31 5.33
C TYR A 199 -14.80 8.36 4.33
N GLU A 200 -16.05 8.40 4.83
CA GLU A 200 -17.23 8.58 3.99
C GLU A 200 -17.26 9.96 3.36
N ASN A 201 -16.96 11.01 4.12
CA ASN A 201 -16.99 12.38 3.61
C ASN A 201 -15.99 12.55 2.46
N ILE A 202 -14.77 12.01 2.60
CA ILE A 202 -13.75 11.99 1.55
C ILE A 202 -14.28 11.24 0.32
N PHE A 203 -14.76 10.01 0.50
CA PHE A 203 -15.28 9.19 -0.60
C PHE A 203 -16.43 9.89 -1.35
N MET A 204 -17.38 10.45 -0.60
CA MET A 204 -18.52 11.18 -1.15
C MET A 204 -18.07 12.44 -1.89
N TYR A 205 -17.15 13.22 -1.33
CA TYR A 205 -16.66 14.45 -1.93
C TYR A 205 -15.91 14.17 -3.24
N LEU A 206 -15.05 13.15 -3.28
CA LEU A 206 -14.32 12.75 -4.50
C LEU A 206 -15.27 12.43 -5.66
N ASN A 207 -16.36 11.72 -5.39
CA ASN A 207 -17.33 11.29 -6.40
C ASN A 207 -18.32 12.40 -6.78
N LYS A 208 -18.88 13.12 -5.80
CA LYS A 208 -19.89 14.18 -6.05
C LYS A 208 -19.30 15.38 -6.79
N GLU A 209 -18.13 15.84 -6.37
CA GLU A 209 -17.41 16.95 -7.01
C GLU A 209 -16.67 16.52 -8.28
N LYS A 210 -16.77 15.24 -8.67
CA LYS A 210 -16.11 14.65 -9.85
C LYS A 210 -14.59 14.93 -9.87
N ILE A 211 -13.97 14.98 -8.69
CA ILE A 211 -12.51 15.08 -8.59
C ILE A 211 -11.91 13.78 -9.10
N TYR A 212 -12.49 12.63 -8.71
CA TYR A 212 -12.15 11.31 -9.24
C TYR A 212 -13.33 10.73 -10.02
N ASP A 213 -13.03 9.84 -10.96
CA ASP A 213 -14.04 9.03 -11.63
C ASP A 213 -14.63 8.01 -10.64
N THR A 214 -15.83 7.48 -10.95
CA THR A 214 -16.50 6.43 -10.16
C THR A 214 -15.85 5.04 -10.34
N ASN A 215 -14.53 4.98 -10.49
CA ASN A 215 -13.76 3.78 -10.78
C ASN A 215 -12.89 3.29 -9.61
N TYR A 216 -13.40 3.47 -8.38
CA TYR A 216 -12.79 2.95 -7.16
C TYR A 216 -12.87 1.42 -7.08
N TYR A 217 -12.02 0.87 -6.22
CA TYR A 217 -12.06 -0.53 -5.83
C TYR A 217 -12.59 -0.71 -4.42
N ILE A 218 -13.32 -1.81 -4.22
CA ILE A 218 -13.74 -2.26 -2.89
C ILE A 218 -12.88 -3.47 -2.53
N PRO A 219 -12.24 -3.52 -1.36
CA PRO A 219 -11.50 -4.70 -0.94
C PRO A 219 -12.44 -5.82 -0.48
N VAL A 220 -12.02 -7.06 -0.65
CA VAL A 220 -12.68 -8.21 0.01
C VAL A 220 -12.53 -8.10 1.52
N TRP A 221 -13.42 -8.76 2.25
CA TRP A 221 -13.40 -8.83 3.72
C TRP A 221 -13.12 -10.25 4.23
N ASN A 222 -12.50 -11.09 3.40
CA ASN A 222 -12.01 -12.40 3.84
C ASN A 222 -10.68 -12.21 4.59
N ILE A 223 -10.68 -12.44 5.90
CA ILE A 223 -9.48 -12.27 6.74
C ILE A 223 -8.51 -13.44 6.58
N GLN A 224 -8.95 -14.60 6.06
CA GLN A 224 -8.06 -15.74 5.81
C GLN A 224 -6.89 -15.37 4.91
N ASN A 225 -7.09 -14.40 4.01
CA ASN A 225 -6.07 -13.91 3.11
C ASN A 225 -4.90 -13.22 3.82
N ILE A 226 -5.11 -12.69 5.03
CA ILE A 226 -4.12 -11.91 5.79
C ILE A 226 -3.72 -12.54 7.12
N ILE A 227 -4.42 -13.59 7.59
CA ILE A 227 -4.21 -14.19 8.91
C ILE A 227 -2.76 -14.55 9.18
N SER A 228 -2.08 -15.20 8.22
CA SER A 228 -0.66 -15.54 8.41
C SER A 228 0.20 -14.30 8.66
N SER A 229 0.00 -13.22 7.90
CA SER A 229 0.76 -11.98 8.10
C SER A 229 0.37 -11.25 9.39
N LEU A 230 -0.91 -11.30 9.77
CA LEU A 230 -1.38 -10.77 11.04
C LEU A 230 -0.64 -11.41 12.23
N PHE A 231 -0.55 -12.75 12.26
CA PHE A 231 0.15 -13.51 13.32
C PHE A 231 1.68 -13.43 13.27
N ASN A 232 2.27 -13.02 12.15
CA ASN A 232 3.71 -12.78 12.07
C ASN A 232 4.11 -11.38 12.55
N ILE A 233 3.21 -10.40 12.43
CA ILE A 233 3.47 -9.02 12.85
C ILE A 233 3.07 -8.78 14.30
N HIS A 234 1.92 -9.32 14.72
CA HIS A 234 1.38 -9.10 16.05
C HIS A 234 1.47 -10.34 16.93
N ASP A 235 1.62 -10.11 18.23
CA ASP A 235 1.67 -11.17 19.22
C ASP A 235 0.37 -11.98 19.22
N LYS A 236 0.50 -13.31 19.31
CA LYS A 236 -0.66 -14.24 19.32
C LYS A 236 -1.71 -13.82 20.36
N SER A 237 -1.28 -13.51 21.58
CA SER A 237 -2.17 -13.10 22.68
C SER A 237 -2.94 -11.81 22.36
N PHE A 238 -2.27 -10.82 21.76
CA PHE A 238 -2.92 -9.56 21.36
C PHE A 238 -3.99 -9.81 20.29
N ILE A 239 -3.67 -10.60 19.27
CA ILE A 239 -4.63 -10.95 18.22
C ILE A 239 -5.84 -11.67 18.82
N TYR A 240 -5.62 -12.69 19.66
CA TYR A 240 -6.72 -13.41 20.29
C TYR A 240 -7.60 -12.50 21.13
N ASN A 241 -7.02 -11.56 21.90
CA ASN A 241 -7.79 -10.59 22.66
C ASN A 241 -8.68 -9.73 21.75
N MET A 242 -8.15 -9.22 20.64
CA MET A 242 -8.94 -8.42 19.69
C MET A 242 -10.03 -9.24 19.00
N LEU A 243 -9.73 -10.48 18.62
CA LEU A 243 -10.68 -11.37 17.96
C LEU A 243 -11.80 -11.87 18.92
N ASN A 244 -11.49 -12.04 20.20
CA ASN A 244 -12.48 -12.39 21.23
C ASN A 244 -13.56 -11.31 21.40
N ILE A 245 -13.22 -10.02 21.21
CA ILE A 245 -14.20 -8.92 21.20
C ILE A 245 -15.29 -9.15 20.13
N ILE A 246 -14.93 -9.74 18.99
CA ILE A 246 -15.90 -10.09 17.93
C ILE A 246 -16.80 -11.24 18.38
N ILE A 247 -16.23 -12.30 18.95
CA ILE A 247 -16.97 -13.51 19.34
C ILE A 247 -17.92 -13.22 20.50
N GLU A 248 -17.40 -12.60 21.54
CA GLU A 248 -18.14 -12.31 22.78
C GLU A 248 -19.05 -11.09 22.63
N LYS A 249 -18.95 -10.36 21.50
CA LYS A 249 -19.69 -9.12 21.23
C LYS A 249 -19.53 -8.08 22.34
N LYS A 250 -18.33 -8.01 22.91
CA LYS A 250 -17.97 -7.07 23.97
C LYS A 250 -17.77 -5.66 23.42
N GLU A 251 -17.94 -4.68 24.30
CA GLU A 251 -17.50 -3.30 24.11
C GLU A 251 -16.45 -3.02 25.19
N ILE A 252 -15.24 -2.65 24.79
CA ILE A 252 -14.10 -2.47 25.71
C ILE A 252 -13.39 -1.14 25.39
N ASN A 253 -13.22 -0.28 26.38
CA ASN A 253 -12.44 0.95 26.23
C ASN A 253 -10.95 0.65 26.33
N MET A 254 -10.22 0.74 25.23
CA MET A 254 -8.76 0.54 25.15
C MET A 254 -8.18 1.39 24.02
N PHE A 255 -6.90 1.76 24.14
CA PHE A 255 -6.16 2.45 23.07
C PHE A 255 -6.85 3.74 22.59
N GLN A 256 -7.51 4.44 23.52
CA GLN A 256 -8.28 5.67 23.27
C GLN A 256 -9.49 5.47 22.33
N LEU A 257 -10.00 4.25 22.25
CA LEU A 257 -11.16 3.85 21.47
C LEU A 257 -12.13 3.02 22.31
N ASN A 258 -13.42 3.04 21.95
CA ASN A 258 -14.38 2.05 22.42
C ASN A 258 -14.41 0.90 21.41
N LEU A 259 -13.69 -0.18 21.70
CA LEU A 259 -13.55 -1.35 20.85
C LEU A 259 -14.80 -2.20 20.87
N SER A 260 -15.52 -2.21 19.75
CA SER A 260 -16.67 -3.08 19.49
C SER A 260 -16.34 -4.09 18.40
N SER A 261 -17.16 -5.13 18.25
CA SER A 261 -17.02 -6.12 17.18
C SER A 261 -17.01 -5.49 15.78
N GLU A 262 -17.82 -4.44 15.56
CA GLU A 262 -17.90 -3.71 14.29
C GLU A 262 -16.62 -2.90 14.05
N LEU A 263 -16.04 -2.30 15.11
CA LEU A 263 -14.78 -1.56 15.02
C LEU A 263 -13.58 -2.48 14.73
N ILE A 264 -13.47 -3.62 15.41
CA ILE A 264 -12.40 -4.59 15.11
C ILE A 264 -12.58 -5.15 13.69
N SER A 265 -13.81 -5.46 13.28
CA SER A 265 -14.10 -5.89 11.90
C SER A 265 -13.69 -4.85 10.87
N ARG A 266 -13.91 -3.56 11.16
CA ARG A 266 -13.42 -2.45 10.33
C ARG A 266 -11.90 -2.51 10.16
N PHE A 267 -11.14 -2.57 11.25
CA PHE A 267 -9.66 -2.62 11.18
C PHE A 267 -9.16 -3.85 10.41
N LEU A 268 -9.82 -5.02 10.55
CA LEU A 268 -9.45 -6.21 9.79
C LEU A 268 -9.68 -6.05 8.27
N ILE A 269 -10.78 -5.42 7.87
CA ILE A 269 -11.07 -5.13 6.45
C ILE A 269 -10.14 -4.03 5.92
N GLU A 270 -9.79 -3.06 6.74
CA GLU A 270 -8.86 -1.98 6.40
C GLU A 270 -7.48 -2.53 5.97
N ILE A 271 -6.98 -3.58 6.62
CA ILE A 271 -5.74 -4.27 6.19
C ILE A 271 -5.86 -4.79 4.75
N ASN A 272 -7.00 -5.41 4.38
CA ASN A 272 -7.22 -5.86 3.01
C ASN A 272 -7.26 -4.68 2.02
N GLY A 273 -7.78 -3.53 2.43
CA GLY A 273 -7.75 -2.30 1.66
C GLY A 273 -6.33 -1.80 1.40
N SER A 274 -5.50 -1.73 2.45
CA SER A 274 -4.09 -1.32 2.33
C SER A 274 -3.29 -2.28 1.45
N LEU A 275 -3.55 -3.58 1.55
CA LEU A 275 -2.89 -4.59 0.71
C LEU A 275 -3.35 -4.50 -0.75
N LEU A 276 -4.65 -4.32 -1.00
CA LEU A 276 -5.17 -4.09 -2.35
C LEU A 276 -4.57 -2.84 -2.98
N SER A 277 -4.53 -1.71 -2.27
CA SER A 277 -3.88 -0.48 -2.74
C SER A 277 -2.39 -0.71 -3.03
N SER A 278 -1.69 -1.48 -2.20
CA SER A 278 -0.29 -1.81 -2.44
C SER A 278 -0.10 -2.57 -3.76
N LEU A 279 -0.93 -3.60 -3.99
CA LEU A 279 -0.90 -4.37 -5.24
C LEU A 279 -1.29 -3.52 -6.47
N LEU A 280 -2.29 -2.65 -6.33
CA LEU A 280 -2.69 -1.71 -7.37
C LEU A 280 -1.56 -0.72 -7.69
N SER A 281 -0.82 -0.24 -6.69
CA SER A 281 0.35 0.63 -6.93
C SER A 281 1.47 -0.10 -7.68
N LEU A 282 1.69 -1.39 -7.44
CA LEU A 282 2.66 -2.18 -8.20
C LEU A 282 2.24 -2.34 -9.67
N LYS A 283 0.93 -2.48 -9.92
CA LYS A 283 0.38 -2.58 -11.28
C LYS A 283 0.34 -1.25 -12.02
N TYR A 284 -0.07 -0.19 -11.34
CA TYR A 284 -0.43 1.10 -11.95
C TYR A 284 0.51 2.24 -11.55
N LYS A 285 1.59 1.98 -10.80
CA LYS A 285 2.56 2.94 -10.22
C LYS A 285 2.09 3.72 -9.01
N MET A 286 0.80 3.94 -8.86
CA MET A 286 0.24 4.71 -7.75
C MET A 286 -1.10 4.12 -7.31
N SER A 287 -1.38 4.13 -6.02
CA SER A 287 -2.74 3.91 -5.51
C SER A 287 -2.93 4.59 -4.16
N ILE A 288 -4.17 5.00 -3.87
CA ILE A 288 -4.52 5.62 -2.59
C ILE A 288 -5.56 4.75 -1.88
N HIS A 289 -5.31 4.42 -0.62
CA HIS A 289 -6.31 3.86 0.26
C HIS A 289 -6.96 4.99 1.07
N ILE A 290 -8.30 5.09 1.06
CA ILE A 290 -8.99 6.09 1.89
C ILE A 290 -8.78 5.82 3.38
N GLY A 291 -8.60 4.56 3.79
CA GLY A 291 -8.26 4.18 5.17
C GLY A 291 -6.77 3.96 5.39
N GLY A 292 -6.47 3.18 6.44
CA GLY A 292 -5.15 2.66 6.76
C GLY A 292 -4.21 3.70 7.37
N GLY A 293 -2.96 3.28 7.56
CA GLY A 293 -1.91 4.12 8.15
C GLY A 293 -1.82 4.01 9.66
N ASN A 294 -2.11 2.83 10.22
CA ASN A 294 -2.13 2.55 11.66
C ASN A 294 -0.71 2.43 12.24
N HIS A 295 0.08 3.49 12.09
CA HIS A 295 1.52 3.52 12.33
C HIS A 295 1.95 3.42 13.81
N HIS A 296 1.04 3.65 14.76
CA HIS A 296 1.30 3.55 16.20
C HIS A 296 1.14 2.14 16.79
N SER A 297 0.46 1.25 16.06
CA SER A 297 0.22 -0.12 16.53
C SER A 297 1.53 -0.92 16.57
N LYS A 298 1.79 -1.53 17.73
CA LYS A 298 2.99 -2.31 18.04
C LYS A 298 2.68 -3.80 17.98
N LYS A 299 3.71 -4.66 18.09
CA LYS A 299 3.54 -6.12 18.04
C LYS A 299 2.48 -6.62 19.04
N GLY A 300 2.60 -6.23 20.32
CA GLY A 300 1.74 -6.71 21.40
C GLY A 300 0.58 -5.81 21.81
N ARG A 301 0.40 -4.64 21.19
CA ARG A 301 -0.64 -3.69 21.60
C ARG A 301 -1.02 -2.68 20.52
N GLY A 302 -2.29 -2.26 20.53
CA GLY A 302 -2.72 -1.04 19.87
C GLY A 302 -2.22 0.21 20.60
N ASP A 303 -2.27 1.36 19.94
CA ASP A 303 -1.90 2.66 20.50
C ASP A 303 -2.33 3.81 19.60
N GLY A 304 -2.54 5.01 20.13
CA GLY A 304 -2.82 6.22 19.30
C GLY A 304 -3.90 6.01 18.23
N PHE A 305 -5.06 5.45 18.61
CA PHE A 305 -6.16 5.07 17.71
C PHE A 305 -5.86 3.93 16.69
N CYS A 306 -4.65 3.37 16.70
CA CYS A 306 -4.21 2.30 15.81
C CYS A 306 -4.36 0.94 16.51
N ILE A 307 -5.06 -0.02 15.87
CA ILE A 307 -5.25 -1.38 16.44
C ILE A 307 -4.30 -2.40 15.83
N PHE A 308 -4.39 -2.62 14.53
CA PHE A 308 -3.46 -3.49 13.79
C PHE A 308 -2.59 -2.61 12.90
N ASN A 309 -1.28 -2.86 12.88
CA ASN A 309 -0.35 -2.14 12.03
C ASN A 309 -0.51 -2.64 10.58
N ASP A 310 -1.47 -2.08 9.85
CA ASP A 310 -1.80 -2.49 8.49
C ASP A 310 -0.60 -2.30 7.53
N ILE A 311 0.23 -1.28 7.77
CA ILE A 311 1.48 -1.05 7.04
C ILE A 311 2.39 -2.27 7.17
N ALA A 312 2.68 -2.69 8.40
CA ALA A 312 3.57 -3.80 8.66
C ALA A 312 3.02 -5.14 8.15
N ILE A 313 1.72 -5.38 8.30
CA ILE A 313 1.05 -6.60 7.81
C ILE A 313 1.11 -6.67 6.28
N CYS A 314 0.88 -5.55 5.59
CA CYS A 314 0.99 -5.50 4.13
C CYS A 314 2.42 -5.74 3.65
N ILE A 315 3.41 -5.09 4.29
CA ILE A 315 4.82 -5.26 3.96
C ILE A 315 5.25 -6.71 4.16
N HIS A 316 4.89 -7.32 5.29
CA HIS A 316 5.17 -8.74 5.53
C HIS A 316 4.55 -9.61 4.44
N PHE A 317 3.27 -9.42 4.11
CA PHE A 317 2.61 -10.19 3.06
C PHE A 317 3.35 -10.09 1.72
N LEU A 318 3.70 -8.88 1.29
CA LEU A 318 4.33 -8.65 -0.01
C LEU A 318 5.75 -9.23 -0.05
N LEU A 319 6.50 -9.14 1.04
CA LEU A 319 7.85 -9.71 1.15
C LEU A 319 7.82 -11.24 1.23
N SER A 320 6.96 -11.82 2.08
CA SER A 320 6.87 -13.27 2.27
C SER A 320 6.41 -14.00 1.00
N ASN A 321 5.61 -13.32 0.16
CA ASN A 321 5.15 -13.84 -1.13
C ASN A 321 6.08 -13.45 -2.31
N ASN A 322 7.27 -12.87 -2.04
CA ASN A 322 8.24 -12.44 -3.05
C ASN A 322 7.66 -11.49 -4.12
N ILE A 323 6.67 -10.68 -3.75
CA ILE A 323 6.02 -9.69 -4.64
C ILE A 323 6.88 -8.43 -4.74
N ILE A 324 7.61 -8.11 -3.68
CA ILE A 324 8.56 -6.99 -3.60
C ILE A 324 9.85 -7.46 -2.91
N LYS A 325 10.92 -6.66 -2.95
CA LYS A 325 12.16 -6.96 -2.22
C LYS A 325 12.50 -5.91 -1.17
N ASN A 326 12.20 -4.66 -1.45
CA ASN A 326 12.59 -3.52 -0.63
C ASN A 326 11.40 -2.61 -0.38
N VAL A 327 11.38 -1.97 0.78
CA VAL A 327 10.33 -1.03 1.16
C VAL A 327 10.95 0.23 1.74
N ILE A 328 10.39 1.37 1.36
CA ILE A 328 10.55 2.62 2.10
C ILE A 328 9.18 2.96 2.70
N VAL A 329 9.10 3.09 4.02
CA VAL A 329 7.95 3.71 4.67
C VAL A 329 8.30 5.18 4.86
N LEU A 330 7.62 6.06 4.12
CA LEU A 330 7.76 7.51 4.27
C LEU A 330 6.55 8.00 5.06
N ASP A 331 6.77 8.26 6.34
CA ASP A 331 5.77 8.71 7.29
C ASP A 331 5.86 10.22 7.51
N VAL A 332 4.79 10.92 7.13
CA VAL A 332 4.71 12.39 7.20
C VAL A 332 3.54 12.85 8.05
N ASP A 333 2.96 11.94 8.82
CA ASP A 333 2.07 12.25 9.93
C ASP A 333 2.82 13.07 10.98
N VAL A 334 2.12 14.00 11.66
CA VAL A 334 2.76 14.85 12.66
C VAL A 334 3.29 14.06 13.84
N HIS A 335 2.69 12.90 14.11
CA HIS A 335 3.09 11.96 15.16
C HIS A 335 4.12 10.98 14.61
N GLN A 336 5.09 10.59 15.44
CA GLN A 336 6.05 9.57 14.99
C GLN A 336 5.35 8.21 14.86
N GLY A 337 5.51 7.54 13.71
CA GLY A 337 5.10 6.16 13.46
C GLY A 337 5.90 5.11 14.25
N ASP A 338 5.84 5.21 15.58
CA ASP A 338 6.64 4.47 16.54
C ASP A 338 6.39 2.95 16.51
N GLY A 339 5.14 2.53 16.27
CA GLY A 339 4.79 1.13 16.08
C GLY A 339 5.50 0.53 14.86
N THR A 340 5.45 1.24 13.73
CA THR A 340 6.12 0.83 12.50
C THR A 340 7.64 0.82 12.65
N ALA A 341 8.22 1.84 13.30
CA ALA A 341 9.65 1.89 13.59
C ALA A 341 10.12 0.73 14.47
N GLU A 342 9.37 0.42 15.54
CA GLU A 342 9.69 -0.69 16.45
C GLU A 342 9.58 -2.05 15.76
N ILE A 343 8.55 -2.28 14.94
CA ILE A 343 8.35 -3.54 14.21
C ILE A 343 9.52 -3.81 13.23
N PHE A 344 9.99 -2.78 12.53
CA PHE A 344 10.99 -2.91 11.48
C PHE A 344 12.43 -2.59 11.88
N HIS A 345 12.69 -2.33 13.17
CA HIS A 345 14.01 -1.89 13.66
C HIS A 345 15.20 -2.73 13.15
N ASN A 346 15.03 -4.05 13.02
CA ASN A 346 16.07 -5.00 12.56
C ASN A 346 15.77 -5.64 11.19
N VAL A 347 14.89 -5.03 10.38
CA VAL A 347 14.48 -5.57 9.08
C VAL A 347 15.19 -4.81 7.96
N SER A 348 16.33 -5.34 7.52
CA SER A 348 17.27 -4.65 6.62
C SER A 348 16.69 -4.13 5.30
N ASN A 349 15.65 -4.78 4.79
CA ASN A 349 14.99 -4.44 3.52
C ASN A 349 13.75 -3.54 3.69
N VAL A 350 13.49 -3.04 4.91
CA VAL A 350 12.45 -2.06 5.20
C VAL A 350 13.10 -0.83 5.85
N LYS A 351 13.03 0.32 5.18
CA LYS A 351 13.59 1.59 5.66
C LYS A 351 12.46 2.51 6.09
N THR A 352 12.32 2.75 7.38
CA THR A 352 11.34 3.69 7.95
C THR A 352 11.93 5.09 8.02
N ILE A 353 11.30 6.05 7.37
CA ILE A 353 11.62 7.48 7.43
C ILE A 353 10.43 8.16 8.07
N SER A 354 10.62 8.79 9.23
CA SER A 354 9.57 9.57 9.89
C SER A 354 9.98 11.03 9.98
N ILE A 355 9.08 11.92 9.57
CA ILE A 355 9.20 13.36 9.75
C ILE A 355 8.06 13.75 10.68
N HIS A 356 8.37 14.18 11.89
CA HIS A 356 7.35 14.36 12.92
C HIS A 356 7.70 15.55 13.81
N CYS A 357 6.70 16.08 14.51
CA CYS A 357 6.95 17.09 15.53
C CYS A 357 7.59 16.43 16.75
N LYS A 358 8.77 16.91 17.17
CA LYS A 358 9.52 16.34 18.29
C LYS A 358 8.74 16.39 19.61
N ASP A 359 7.94 17.44 19.79
CA ASP A 359 7.17 17.71 21.00
C ASP A 359 5.80 17.00 20.98
N ASN A 360 5.43 16.36 19.87
CA ASN A 360 4.14 15.66 19.73
C ASN A 360 4.24 14.17 20.08
N TYR A 361 3.11 13.48 20.15
CA TYR A 361 3.02 12.06 20.47
C TYR A 361 3.83 11.18 19.49
N PRO A 362 4.44 10.08 19.96
CA PRO A 362 4.58 9.64 21.35
C PRO A 362 5.65 10.41 22.11
N HIS A 363 5.51 10.51 23.43
CA HIS A 363 6.51 11.17 24.29
C HIS A 363 7.88 10.49 24.23
N ILE A 364 7.91 9.16 24.08
CA ILE A 364 9.15 8.40 23.90
C ILE A 364 9.21 7.96 22.44
N LYS A 365 10.07 8.62 21.67
CA LYS A 365 10.31 8.31 20.27
C LYS A 365 11.04 6.96 20.13
N LYS A 366 10.73 6.23 19.06
CA LYS A 366 11.40 4.99 18.66
C LYS A 366 12.38 5.28 17.54
N LYS A 367 13.42 4.46 17.41
CA LYS A 367 14.43 4.65 16.38
C LYS A 367 13.95 4.08 15.05
N SER A 368 13.64 4.96 14.11
CA SER A 368 13.42 4.64 12.70
C SER A 368 14.76 4.44 11.99
N TYR A 369 14.73 4.09 10.70
CA TYR A 369 15.95 4.15 9.88
C TYR A 369 16.44 5.60 9.77
N ILE A 370 15.52 6.55 9.58
CA ILE A 370 15.78 8.00 9.64
C ILE A 370 14.62 8.67 10.37
N ASP A 371 14.95 9.50 11.36
CA ASP A 371 14.01 10.37 12.07
C ASP A 371 14.40 11.82 11.80
N ILE A 372 13.43 12.64 11.39
CA ILE A 372 13.56 14.08 11.20
C ILE A 372 12.60 14.75 12.17
N GLU A 373 13.17 15.29 13.24
CA GLU A 373 12.46 15.98 14.30
C GLU A 373 12.23 17.45 13.91
N LEU A 374 10.96 17.82 13.74
CA LEU A 374 10.52 19.18 13.48
C LEU A 374 10.24 19.92 14.79
N ASN A 375 10.53 21.21 14.80
CA ASN A 375 10.12 22.09 15.89
C ASN A 375 8.60 22.34 15.84
N SER A 376 7.99 22.46 17.01
CA SER A 376 6.61 22.95 17.11
C SER A 376 6.45 24.29 16.40
N TYR A 377 5.31 24.47 15.75
CA TYR A 377 4.87 25.66 15.03
C TYR A 377 5.73 26.06 13.83
N ILE A 378 6.53 25.12 13.30
CA ILE A 378 7.22 25.32 12.02
C ILE A 378 6.23 25.71 10.93
N GLU A 379 6.64 26.63 10.06
CA GLU A 379 5.83 27.15 8.96
C GLU A 379 6.30 26.61 7.61
N ASP A 380 5.50 26.88 6.58
CA ASP A 380 5.61 26.33 5.22
C ASP A 380 7.03 26.34 4.63
N ASN A 381 7.72 27.49 4.66
CA ASN A 381 9.01 27.64 3.98
C ASN A 381 10.10 26.74 4.59
N GLU A 382 10.18 26.71 5.92
CA GLU A 382 11.14 25.88 6.64
C GLU A 382 10.77 24.40 6.50
N TYR A 383 9.49 24.06 6.66
CA TYR A 383 8.99 22.71 6.47
C TYR A 383 9.32 22.14 5.08
N LEU A 384 8.98 22.88 4.03
CA LEU A 384 9.21 22.43 2.65
C LEU A 384 10.70 22.36 2.31
N SER A 385 11.53 23.26 2.85
CA SER A 385 12.98 23.20 2.67
C SER A 385 13.57 21.92 3.28
N ILE A 386 13.13 21.55 4.48
CA ILE A 386 13.50 20.28 5.12
C ILE A 386 12.98 19.10 4.29
N TYR A 387 11.72 19.17 3.87
CA TYR A 387 11.05 18.10 3.13
C TYR A 387 11.73 17.79 1.79
N GLU A 388 12.13 18.80 1.02
CA GLU A 388 12.80 18.60 -0.27
C GLU A 388 14.14 17.86 -0.13
N ASN A 389 14.82 17.96 1.01
CA ASN A 389 16.05 17.19 1.25
C ASN A 389 15.80 15.69 1.41
N ILE A 390 14.58 15.27 1.73
CA ILE A 390 14.21 13.85 1.87
C ILE A 390 14.30 13.13 0.54
N PHE A 391 14.09 13.81 -0.59
CA PHE A 391 14.24 13.18 -1.89
C PHE A 391 15.70 12.79 -2.15
N LYS A 392 16.67 13.57 -1.66
CA LYS A 392 18.10 13.22 -1.72
C LYS A 392 18.38 11.99 -0.86
N ILE A 393 17.80 11.95 0.34
CA ILE A 393 17.89 10.81 1.25
C ILE A 393 17.34 9.55 0.59
N ILE A 394 16.10 9.59 0.09
CA ILE A 394 15.44 8.47 -0.59
C ILE A 394 16.30 8.00 -1.76
N LYS A 395 16.78 8.92 -2.61
CA LYS A 395 17.63 8.58 -3.76
C LYS A 395 18.91 7.84 -3.35
N ASN A 396 19.55 8.24 -2.25
CA ASN A 396 20.79 7.62 -1.77
C ASN A 396 20.58 6.22 -1.20
N ILE A 397 19.41 5.94 -0.64
CA ILE A 397 19.09 4.66 -0.01
C ILE A 397 18.24 3.75 -0.90
N LEU A 398 17.80 4.24 -2.06
CA LEU A 398 16.91 3.52 -2.96
C LEU A 398 17.58 2.25 -3.49
N LEU A 399 16.89 1.13 -3.35
CA LEU A 399 17.29 -0.16 -3.91
C LEU A 399 16.36 -0.54 -5.07
N PRO A 400 16.78 -1.43 -5.99
CA PRO A 400 15.88 -1.99 -7.00
C PRO A 400 14.66 -2.67 -6.36
N ASP A 401 13.55 -2.74 -7.09
CA ASP A 401 12.32 -3.40 -6.64
C ASP A 401 11.78 -2.84 -5.29
N THR A 402 11.97 -1.54 -5.06
CA THR A 402 11.43 -0.81 -3.91
C THR A 402 9.99 -0.34 -4.18
N ILE A 403 9.12 -0.47 -3.19
CA ILE A 403 7.83 0.23 -3.09
C ILE A 403 7.88 1.26 -1.97
N ILE A 404 7.22 2.41 -2.15
CA ILE A 404 7.01 3.40 -1.09
C ILE A 404 5.63 3.22 -0.47
N PHE A 405 5.59 3.03 0.85
CA PHE A 405 4.38 3.21 1.66
C PHE A 405 4.40 4.65 2.17
N TYR A 406 3.53 5.50 1.62
CA TYR A 406 3.42 6.90 1.98
C TYR A 406 2.28 7.11 2.98
N ILE A 407 2.62 7.49 4.21
CA ILE A 407 1.65 7.70 5.29
C ILE A 407 1.36 9.20 5.34
N ALA A 408 0.28 9.60 4.66
CA ALA A 408 -0.04 10.98 4.34
C ALA A 408 -0.98 11.61 5.37
N GLY A 409 -0.54 11.63 6.64
CA GLY A 409 -1.24 12.36 7.70
C GLY A 409 -1.40 13.84 7.34
N VAL A 410 -2.59 14.38 7.63
CA VAL A 410 -2.91 15.80 7.42
C VAL A 410 -2.96 16.59 8.72
N ASP A 411 -2.65 15.94 9.83
CA ASP A 411 -2.53 16.53 11.17
C ASP A 411 -1.28 17.40 11.36
N ILE A 412 -0.47 17.57 10.32
CA ILE A 412 0.51 18.65 10.25
C ILE A 412 -0.13 20.03 9.99
N SER A 413 -1.41 20.05 9.62
CA SER A 413 -2.11 21.29 9.29
C SER A 413 -2.16 22.24 10.48
N LYS A 414 -2.00 23.54 10.20
CA LYS A 414 -2.18 24.60 11.20
C LYS A 414 -3.55 24.60 11.89
N ASP A 415 -4.55 23.99 11.26
CA ASP A 415 -5.91 23.91 11.76
C ASP A 415 -6.18 22.55 12.46
N ASP A 416 -5.18 21.69 12.66
CA ASP A 416 -5.38 20.40 13.32
C ASP A 416 -5.35 20.54 14.84
N ASP A 417 -6.27 19.84 15.52
CA ASP A 417 -6.42 19.92 16.98
C ASP A 417 -5.39 19.08 17.76
N LEU A 418 -4.76 18.09 17.11
CA LEU A 418 -3.73 17.23 17.71
C LEU A 418 -2.35 17.49 17.11
N GLY A 419 -2.27 18.25 16.02
CA GLY A 419 -1.05 18.76 15.43
C GLY A 419 -0.40 19.88 16.25
N LEU A 420 0.92 20.01 16.12
CA LEU A 420 1.70 21.11 16.68
C LEU A 420 2.50 21.85 15.62
N LEU A 421 2.13 21.75 14.33
CA LEU A 421 2.81 22.46 13.24
C LEU A 421 1.88 23.52 12.64
N ASN A 422 2.44 24.51 11.94
CA ASN A 422 1.67 25.62 11.34
C ASN A 422 1.70 25.54 9.81
N ILE A 423 1.33 24.37 9.26
CA ILE A 423 1.43 24.11 7.81
C ILE A 423 0.12 24.46 7.10
N SER A 424 0.23 25.23 6.01
CA SER A 424 -0.90 25.60 5.15
C SER A 424 -1.33 24.49 4.21
N ASP A 425 -2.52 24.66 3.63
CA ASP A 425 -3.06 23.75 2.62
C ASP A 425 -2.20 23.71 1.36
N GLU A 426 -1.58 24.83 1.01
CA GLU A 426 -0.70 24.91 -0.15
C GLU A 426 0.59 24.12 0.09
N ALA A 427 1.15 24.17 1.30
CA ALA A 427 2.31 23.38 1.67
C ALA A 427 2.01 21.88 1.79
N ILE A 428 0.85 21.48 2.34
CA ILE A 428 0.39 20.07 2.36
C ILE A 428 0.24 19.54 0.93
N TYR A 429 -0.44 20.29 0.06
CA TYR A 429 -0.59 19.91 -1.35
C TYR A 429 0.78 19.81 -2.04
N LYS A 430 1.67 20.79 -1.84
CA LYS A 430 3.00 20.80 -2.46
C LYS A 430 3.86 19.64 -1.99
N ARG A 431 3.87 19.31 -0.70
CA ARG A 431 4.52 18.12 -0.11
C ARG A 431 4.08 16.84 -0.82
N ASP A 432 2.77 16.63 -0.90
CA ASP A 432 2.19 15.42 -1.51
C ASP A 432 2.52 15.37 -3.00
N PHE A 433 2.37 16.47 -3.73
CA PHE A 433 2.63 16.55 -5.16
C PHE A 433 4.10 16.24 -5.49
N LEU A 434 5.03 16.83 -4.73
CA LEU A 434 6.47 16.59 -4.90
C LEU A 434 6.83 15.12 -4.61
N THR A 435 6.21 14.50 -3.61
CA THR A 435 6.41 13.09 -3.28
C THR A 435 5.97 12.18 -4.43
N TYR A 436 4.77 12.42 -4.96
CA TYR A 436 4.27 11.67 -6.09
C TYR A 436 5.11 11.87 -7.36
N ARG A 437 5.53 13.10 -7.64
CA ARG A 437 6.44 13.42 -8.74
C ARG A 437 7.77 12.68 -8.60
N MET A 438 8.37 12.70 -7.40
CA MET A 438 9.61 11.99 -7.11
C MET A 438 9.47 10.48 -7.33
N ALA A 439 8.38 9.87 -6.86
CA ALA A 439 8.13 8.45 -7.07
C ALA A 439 7.97 8.10 -8.56
N ILE A 440 7.18 8.90 -9.31
CA ILE A 440 6.96 8.73 -10.75
C ILE A 440 8.30 8.87 -11.52
N GLN A 441 9.06 9.93 -11.29
CA GLN A 441 10.33 10.20 -11.97
C GLN A 441 11.37 9.11 -11.76
N ASN A 442 11.34 8.45 -10.59
CA ASN A 442 12.24 7.34 -10.27
C ASN A 442 11.59 5.97 -10.53
N ASN A 443 10.40 5.92 -11.14
CA ASN A 443 9.66 4.71 -11.49
C ASN A 443 9.33 3.80 -10.29
N ILE A 444 9.15 4.40 -9.11
CA ILE A 444 8.91 3.71 -7.83
C ILE A 444 7.39 3.60 -7.62
N PRO A 445 6.83 2.39 -7.45
CA PRO A 445 5.46 2.22 -6.99
C PRO A 445 5.22 2.91 -5.65
N ILE A 446 4.13 3.66 -5.52
CA ILE A 446 3.76 4.35 -4.29
C ILE A 446 2.32 4.04 -3.88
N VAL A 447 2.15 3.54 -2.66
CA VAL A 447 0.85 3.34 -2.01
C VAL A 447 0.67 4.38 -0.91
N THR A 448 -0.42 5.15 -0.98
CA THR A 448 -0.75 6.17 0.02
C THR A 448 -1.81 5.66 0.98
N LEU A 449 -1.58 5.87 2.28
CA LEU A 449 -2.53 5.64 3.37
C LEU A 449 -2.76 6.97 4.10
N LEU A 450 -4.00 7.30 4.47
CA LEU A 450 -4.32 8.66 4.95
C LEU A 450 -3.95 8.93 6.42
N SER A 451 -3.91 7.91 7.28
CA SER A 451 -3.54 8.04 8.70
C SER A 451 -4.27 9.18 9.45
N GLY A 452 -3.54 10.02 10.20
CA GLY A 452 -4.01 11.07 11.08
C GLY A 452 -4.71 12.25 10.41
N GLY A 453 -5.19 13.18 11.24
CA GLY A 453 -6.05 14.30 10.87
C GLY A 453 -7.30 14.33 11.74
N TYR A 454 -7.45 15.40 12.50
CA TYR A 454 -8.29 15.46 13.70
C TYR A 454 -9.07 16.77 13.89
N ASN A 455 -8.99 17.72 12.94
CA ASN A 455 -9.79 18.95 12.97
C ASN A 455 -11.28 18.69 13.30
N GLN A 456 -11.83 19.45 14.25
CA GLN A 456 -13.22 19.30 14.71
C GLN A 456 -14.25 19.46 13.59
N CYS A 457 -14.09 20.43 12.67
CA CYS A 457 -15.02 20.58 11.56
C CYS A 457 -14.72 19.50 10.50
N GLN A 458 -15.62 18.52 10.41
CA GLN A 458 -15.50 17.41 9.47
C GLN A 458 -15.33 17.86 8.01
N HIS A 459 -15.92 19.00 7.64
CA HIS A 459 -15.75 19.59 6.32
C HIS A 459 -14.31 20.04 6.08
N VAL A 460 -13.71 20.77 7.03
CA VAL A 460 -12.31 21.19 6.95
C VAL A 460 -11.39 19.98 6.90
N LEU A 461 -11.57 19.01 7.81
CA LEU A 461 -10.80 17.75 7.81
C LEU A 461 -10.89 17.01 6.46
N THR A 462 -12.09 16.94 5.88
CA THR A 462 -12.30 16.34 4.56
C THR A 462 -11.51 17.11 3.50
N GLN A 463 -11.59 18.43 3.49
CA GLN A 463 -10.85 19.27 2.54
C GLN A 463 -9.33 19.07 2.64
N LYS A 464 -8.77 18.93 3.85
CA LYS A 464 -7.34 18.64 4.04
C LYS A 464 -6.94 17.34 3.35
N HIS A 465 -7.67 16.24 3.62
CA HIS A 465 -7.39 14.96 2.96
C HIS A 465 -7.61 14.99 1.44
N ILE A 466 -8.54 15.82 0.93
CA ILE A 466 -8.74 15.99 -0.52
C ILE A 466 -7.51 16.60 -1.21
N LEU A 467 -6.67 17.37 -0.50
CA LEU A 467 -5.41 17.89 -1.05
C LEU A 467 -4.50 16.75 -1.53
N THR A 468 -4.40 15.66 -0.76
CA THR A 468 -3.63 14.47 -1.13
C THR A 468 -4.12 13.83 -2.43
N PHE A 469 -5.45 13.75 -2.63
CA PHE A 469 -6.04 13.23 -3.86
C PHE A 469 -5.84 14.15 -5.06
N LYS A 470 -5.94 15.47 -4.86
CA LYS A 470 -5.65 16.48 -5.90
C LYS A 470 -4.18 16.41 -6.33
N ALA A 471 -3.26 16.42 -5.36
CA ALA A 471 -1.83 16.29 -5.62
C ALA A 471 -1.49 15.00 -6.39
N ALA A 472 -2.08 13.87 -6.00
CA ALA A 472 -1.89 12.61 -6.69
C ALA A 472 -2.43 12.63 -8.12
N LYS A 473 -3.61 13.22 -8.35
CA LYS A 473 -4.21 13.39 -9.68
C LYS A 473 -3.33 14.26 -10.57
N ASP A 474 -2.83 15.37 -10.05
CA ASP A 474 -2.00 16.29 -10.83
C ASP A 474 -0.67 15.64 -11.20
N ALA A 475 -0.02 14.96 -10.24
CA ALA A 475 1.19 14.19 -10.51
C ALA A 475 0.95 13.05 -11.52
N TRP A 476 -0.16 12.30 -11.38
CA TRP A 476 -0.58 11.26 -12.33
C TRP A 476 -0.73 11.78 -13.76
N ASN A 477 -1.32 12.96 -13.92
CA ASN A 477 -1.49 13.58 -15.23
C ASN A 477 -0.18 14.06 -15.85
N THR A 478 0.89 14.26 -15.06
CA THR A 478 2.23 14.51 -15.62
C THR A 478 2.81 13.25 -16.27
N MET A 479 2.62 12.06 -15.67
CA MET A 479 3.08 10.78 -16.21
C MET A 479 2.46 10.45 -17.58
N LYS A 480 1.25 10.92 -17.86
CA LYS A 480 0.54 10.63 -19.11
C LYS A 480 0.88 11.54 -20.29
N LYS A 481 1.55 12.67 -20.01
CA LYS A 481 1.96 13.66 -21.02
C LYS A 481 3.39 13.43 -21.50
N GLU A 482 4.19 12.72 -20.72
CA GLU A 482 5.53 12.22 -21.06
C GLU A 482 5.39 10.87 -21.80
#